data_AF-A0A9D9BGH7-F1
#
_entry.id   AF-A0A9D9BGH7-F1
#
_cell.length_a   1.000
_cell.length_b   1.000
_cell.length_c   1.000
_cell.angle_alpha   90.00
_cell.angle_beta   90.00
_cell.angle_gamma   90.00
#
_symmetry.space_group_name_H-M   'P 1'
#
loop_
_entity.id
_entity.type
_entity.pdbx_description
1 polymer ?
#
loop_
_entity_poly.entity_id
_entity_poly.type
_entity_poly.pdbx_seq_one_letter_code
_entity_poly.pdbx_strand_id
1 'polypeptide(L)'
;MALEVKQAGRPRQQRVTEALLTAALEELSDNGYEKATIAAIAGRARTSKQAIYRRYENKTDLLAAALAQGFRSINLSAPQRSSVAEDLRRCLVAIVASLQETPLGGAVRALLPYRDLPPVADLFADVENEQRLVFRQIFIATAFESDMETRIDLLLGLIYFRFLIRLEDVTATEIERAIYLVLGLVPPRNPVQGPAFPGM
;
A
#
# COMPACT_ATOMS: atom_id res chain seq x y z
N MET A 1 22.81 17.56 41.01
CA MET A 1 21.71 18.29 40.36
C MET A 1 21.45 17.61 39.02
N ALA A 2 20.56 16.61 39.01
CA ALA A 2 20.25 15.84 37.81
C ALA A 2 19.08 16.51 37.09
N LEU A 3 19.28 16.89 35.83
CA LEU A 3 18.25 17.46 34.98
C LEU A 3 17.32 16.33 34.50
N GLU A 4 16.06 16.40 34.90
CA GLU A 4 14.98 15.56 34.40
C GLU A 4 14.83 15.73 32.88
N VAL A 5 15.07 14.66 32.13
CA VAL A 5 14.66 14.56 30.73
C VAL A 5 13.15 14.29 30.73
N LYS A 6 12.37 15.33 30.45
CA LYS A 6 10.91 15.33 30.40
C LYS A 6 10.39 14.50 29.21
N GLN A 7 10.35 13.19 29.34
CA GLN A 7 9.64 12.29 28.43
C GLN A 7 8.12 12.34 28.71
N ALA A 8 7.38 13.27 28.08
CA ALA A 8 5.93 13.36 28.27
C ALA A 8 5.11 13.89 27.07
N GLY A 9 5.61 13.77 25.82
CA GLY A 9 4.91 14.29 24.62
C GLY A 9 4.63 13.30 23.49
N ARG A 10 5.36 12.18 23.42
CA ARG A 10 5.47 11.32 22.23
C ARG A 10 4.17 10.55 21.86
N PRO A 11 3.45 9.91 22.81
CA PRO A 11 2.29 9.08 22.45
C PRO A 11 1.08 9.89 21.98
N ARG A 12 0.84 11.06 22.60
CA ARG A 12 -0.30 11.93 22.24
C ARG A 12 -0.08 12.61 20.89
N GLN A 13 1.16 13.08 20.62
CA GLN A 13 1.48 13.71 19.34
C GLN A 13 1.40 12.72 18.17
N GLN A 14 1.80 11.47 18.39
CA GLN A 14 1.72 10.42 17.38
C GLN A 14 0.25 10.10 17.02
N ARG A 15 -0.61 9.85 18.02
CA ARG A 15 -2.06 9.62 17.80
C ARG A 15 -2.76 10.78 17.07
N VAL A 16 -2.38 12.02 17.39
CA VAL A 16 -2.94 13.21 16.71
C VAL A 16 -2.47 13.27 15.26
N THR A 17 -1.24 12.85 14.97
CA THR A 17 -0.70 12.82 13.62
C THR A 17 -1.36 11.71 12.80
N GLU A 18 -1.53 10.52 13.38
CA GLU A 18 -2.25 9.41 12.75
C GLU A 18 -3.69 9.80 12.39
N ALA A 19 -4.44 10.43 13.32
CA ALA A 19 -5.80 10.88 13.07
C ALA A 19 -5.90 11.95 11.96
N LEU A 20 -4.92 12.86 11.89
CA LEU A 20 -4.83 13.85 10.81
C LEU A 20 -4.59 13.18 9.46
N LEU A 21 -3.66 12.22 9.40
CA LEU A 21 -3.31 11.52 8.17
C LEU A 21 -4.45 10.60 7.70
N THR A 22 -5.14 9.93 8.61
CA THR A 22 -6.36 9.16 8.28
C THR A 22 -7.43 10.07 7.70
N ALA A 23 -7.71 11.21 8.33
CA ALA A 23 -8.68 12.18 7.83
C ALA A 23 -8.29 12.75 6.44
N ALA A 24 -7.00 12.99 6.21
CA ALA A 24 -6.49 13.43 4.92
C ALA A 24 -6.62 12.35 3.83
N LEU A 25 -6.36 11.08 4.18
CA LEU A 25 -6.52 9.94 3.26
C LEU A 25 -7.98 9.76 2.85
N GLU A 26 -8.91 9.80 3.81
CA GLU A 26 -10.34 9.71 3.53
C GLU A 26 -10.82 10.89 2.68
N GLU A 27 -10.43 12.12 3.02
CA GLU A 27 -10.80 13.30 2.23
C GLU A 27 -10.32 13.21 0.78
N LEU A 28 -9.09 12.71 0.57
CA LEU A 28 -8.53 12.49 -0.75
C LEU A 28 -9.26 11.39 -1.51
N SER A 29 -9.62 10.30 -0.83
CA SER A 29 -10.39 9.19 -1.40
C SER A 29 -11.80 9.63 -1.82
N ASP A 30 -12.48 10.40 -0.98
CA ASP A 30 -13.88 10.79 -1.17
C ASP A 30 -14.02 11.88 -2.25
N ASN A 31 -13.12 12.86 -2.25
CA ASN A 31 -13.29 14.10 -3.02
C ASN A 31 -12.26 14.27 -4.15
N GLY A 32 -11.19 13.48 -4.16
CA GLY A 32 -10.09 13.62 -5.10
C GLY A 32 -9.17 14.81 -4.78
N TYR A 33 -8.02 14.87 -5.46
CA TYR A 33 -6.96 15.83 -5.18
C TYR A 33 -7.41 17.30 -5.30
N GLU A 34 -8.18 17.63 -6.34
CA GLU A 34 -8.58 19.01 -6.62
C GLU A 34 -9.53 19.58 -5.56
N LYS A 35 -10.51 18.78 -5.13
CA LYS A 35 -11.52 19.22 -4.16
C LYS A 35 -11.08 19.05 -2.71
N ALA A 36 -10.08 18.22 -2.43
CA ALA A 36 -9.54 18.10 -1.08
C ALA A 36 -8.96 19.44 -0.61
N THR A 37 -9.41 19.91 0.57
CA THR A 37 -8.93 21.17 1.15
C THR A 37 -8.39 20.99 2.56
N ILE A 38 -7.38 21.80 2.92
CA ILE A 38 -6.85 21.84 4.29
C ILE A 38 -7.94 22.20 5.31
N ALA A 39 -8.96 22.95 4.90
CA ALA A 39 -10.11 23.27 5.75
C ALA A 39 -10.95 22.03 6.08
N ALA A 40 -11.32 21.26 5.05
CA ALA A 40 -12.10 20.03 5.20
C ALA A 40 -11.33 19.00 6.03
N ILE A 41 -10.04 18.80 5.74
CA ILE A 41 -9.17 17.89 6.50
C ILE A 41 -9.07 18.32 7.96
N ALA A 42 -8.86 19.62 8.23
CA ALA A 42 -8.79 20.13 9.60
C ALA A 42 -10.10 19.88 10.37
N GLY A 43 -11.25 20.11 9.72
CA GLY A 43 -12.56 19.82 10.28
C GLY A 43 -12.72 18.34 10.63
N ARG A 44 -12.42 17.45 9.68
CA ARG A 44 -12.51 15.98 9.84
C ARG A 44 -11.57 15.47 10.94
N ALA A 45 -10.33 15.96 10.97
CA ALA A 45 -9.31 15.61 11.97
C ALA A 45 -9.54 16.28 13.35
N ARG A 46 -10.53 17.16 13.50
CA ARG A 46 -10.77 17.98 14.69
C ARG A 46 -9.50 18.74 15.13
N THR A 47 -8.83 19.37 14.17
CA THR A 47 -7.62 20.17 14.40
C THR A 47 -7.73 21.54 13.72
N SER A 48 -6.70 22.39 13.84
CA SER A 48 -6.66 23.70 13.18
C SER A 48 -5.77 23.68 11.94
N LYS A 49 -6.06 24.54 10.95
CA LYS A 49 -5.19 24.72 9.77
C LYS A 49 -3.75 25.07 10.18
N GLN A 50 -3.60 25.93 11.20
CA GLN A 50 -2.29 26.31 11.73
C GLN A 50 -1.50 25.10 12.29
N ALA A 51 -2.18 24.15 12.93
CA ALA A 51 -1.53 22.93 13.43
C ALA A 51 -1.08 21.98 12.30
N ILE A 52 -1.77 22.02 11.15
CA ILE A 52 -1.39 21.27 9.94
C ILE A 52 -0.17 21.93 9.28
N TYR A 53 -0.22 23.24 9.02
CA TYR A 53 0.87 23.97 8.36
C TYR A 53 2.18 23.98 9.17
N ARG A 54 2.13 23.74 10.48
CA ARG A 54 3.33 23.54 11.29
C ARG A 54 4.07 22.23 10.97
N ARG A 55 3.40 21.25 10.37
CA ARG A 55 3.93 19.90 10.10
C ARG A 55 4.17 19.64 8.62
N TYR A 56 3.32 20.20 7.77
CA TYR A 56 3.36 19.99 6.32
C TYR A 56 3.40 21.36 5.66
N GLU A 57 4.33 21.54 4.73
CA GLU A 57 4.55 22.83 4.07
C GLU A 57 3.36 23.20 3.17
N ASN A 58 2.82 22.22 2.44
CA ASN A 58 1.66 22.43 1.58
C ASN A 58 0.66 21.25 1.61
N LYS A 59 -0.43 21.39 0.84
CA LYS A 59 -1.48 20.35 0.70
C LYS A 59 -0.90 19.04 0.18
N THR A 60 -0.03 19.11 -0.82
CA THR A 60 0.55 17.93 -1.47
C THR A 60 1.42 17.13 -0.50
N ASP A 61 2.23 17.78 0.34
CA ASP A 61 3.04 17.08 1.36
C ASP A 61 2.16 16.33 2.37
N LEU A 62 1.08 16.95 2.83
CA LEU A 62 0.12 16.31 3.73
C LEU A 62 -0.53 15.09 3.08
N LEU A 63 -0.96 15.22 1.83
CA LEU A 63 -1.64 14.16 1.10
C LEU A 63 -0.69 13.00 0.74
N ALA A 64 0.56 13.31 0.38
CA ALA A 64 1.60 12.31 0.19
C ALA A 64 1.90 11.56 1.49
N ALA A 65 2.05 12.28 2.61
CA ALA A 65 2.25 11.66 3.92
C ALA A 65 1.06 10.78 4.35
N ALA A 66 -0.17 11.18 4.03
CA ALA A 66 -1.38 10.41 4.30
C ALA A 66 -1.41 9.11 3.49
N LEU A 67 -1.08 9.19 2.20
CA LEU A 67 -1.00 8.04 1.31
C LEU A 67 0.14 7.09 1.75
N ALA A 68 1.29 7.64 2.17
CA ALA A 68 2.39 6.87 2.77
C ALA A 68 1.96 6.08 4.01
N GLN A 69 1.16 6.69 4.89
CA GLN A 69 0.61 5.99 6.06
C GLN A 69 -0.35 4.88 5.64
N GLY A 70 -1.17 5.11 4.61
CA GLY A 70 -2.03 4.08 4.03
C GLY A 70 -1.23 2.87 3.55
N PHE A 71 -0.15 3.08 2.77
CA PHE A 71 0.73 2.00 2.32
C PHE A 71 1.44 1.28 3.46
N ARG A 72 1.92 1.99 4.48
CA ARG A 72 2.53 1.37 5.69
C ARG A 72 1.54 0.55 6.52
N SER A 73 0.23 0.76 6.33
CA SER A 73 -0.81 -0.01 7.02
C SER A 73 -1.10 -1.35 6.32
N ILE A 74 -0.58 -1.57 5.11
CA ILE A 74 -0.64 -2.86 4.43
C ILE A 74 0.24 -3.85 5.20
N ASN A 75 -0.36 -4.91 5.73
CA ASN A 75 0.38 -5.93 6.45
C ASN A 75 1.07 -6.91 5.47
N LEU A 76 2.21 -6.48 4.94
CA LEU A 76 3.12 -7.34 4.19
C LEU A 76 4.00 -8.12 5.19
N SER A 77 3.47 -9.24 5.68
CA SER A 77 4.18 -10.11 6.60
C SER A 77 5.45 -10.69 5.94
N ALA A 78 6.50 -10.88 6.74
CA ALA A 78 7.72 -11.52 6.27
C ALA A 78 7.42 -12.91 5.67
N PRO A 79 8.11 -13.30 4.57
CA PRO A 79 7.90 -14.60 3.96
C PRO A 79 8.15 -15.72 4.96
N GLN A 80 7.24 -16.69 5.02
CA GLN A 80 7.40 -17.86 5.89
C GLN A 80 8.37 -18.88 5.30
N ARG A 81 8.67 -18.77 3.99
CA ARG A 81 9.62 -19.63 3.25
C ARG A 81 9.26 -21.11 3.26
N SER A 82 8.01 -21.43 3.55
CA SER A 82 7.45 -22.79 3.49
C SER A 82 6.78 -23.08 2.15
N SER A 83 6.33 -22.03 1.44
CA SER A 83 5.87 -22.12 0.06
C SER A 83 5.88 -20.75 -0.62
N VAL A 84 6.55 -20.67 -1.76
CA VAL A 84 6.64 -19.43 -2.58
C VAL A 84 5.24 -18.98 -3.01
N ALA A 85 4.42 -19.90 -3.49
CA ALA A 85 3.07 -19.60 -3.97
C ALA A 85 2.17 -19.02 -2.86
N GLU A 86 2.25 -19.60 -1.67
CA GLU A 86 1.46 -19.15 -0.52
C GLU A 86 1.98 -17.82 0.05
N ASP A 87 3.29 -17.60 0.08
CA ASP A 87 3.89 -16.31 0.43
C ASP A 87 3.46 -15.19 -0.55
N LEU A 88 3.48 -15.48 -1.86
CA LEU A 88 2.96 -14.56 -2.89
C LEU A 88 1.47 -14.29 -2.69
N ARG A 89 0.66 -15.33 -2.46
CA ARG A 89 -0.78 -15.20 -2.25
C ARG A 89 -1.09 -14.28 -1.07
N ARG A 90 -0.41 -14.45 0.07
CA ARG A 90 -0.59 -13.59 1.24
C ARG A 90 -0.28 -12.13 0.94
N CYS A 91 0.84 -11.86 0.26
CA CYS A 91 1.22 -10.49 -0.08
C CYS A 91 0.23 -9.85 -1.06
N LEU A 92 -0.13 -10.56 -2.14
CA LEU A 92 -1.03 -10.05 -3.17
C LEU A 92 -2.44 -9.81 -2.62
N VAL A 93 -2.96 -10.73 -1.80
CA VAL A 93 -4.26 -10.55 -1.12
C VAL A 93 -4.24 -9.34 -0.19
N ALA A 94 -3.16 -9.13 0.58
CA ALA A 94 -3.04 -7.96 1.45
C ALA A 94 -3.02 -6.63 0.67
N ILE A 95 -2.29 -6.58 -0.45
CA ILE A 95 -2.26 -5.40 -1.33
C ILE A 95 -3.66 -5.15 -1.91
N VAL A 96 -4.29 -6.17 -2.47
CA VAL A 96 -5.60 -6.08 -3.12
C VAL A 96 -6.68 -5.65 -2.13
N ALA A 97 -6.76 -6.28 -0.95
CA ALA A 97 -7.69 -5.89 0.10
C ALA A 97 -7.47 -4.43 0.53
N SER A 98 -6.21 -4.00 0.67
CA SER A 98 -5.91 -2.62 1.06
C SER A 98 -6.37 -1.61 0.00
N LEU A 99 -6.23 -1.93 -1.30
CA LEU A 99 -6.67 -1.08 -2.39
C LEU A 99 -8.20 -1.09 -2.56
N GLN A 100 -8.87 -2.21 -2.34
CA GLN A 100 -10.31 -2.35 -2.62
C GLN A 100 -11.21 -2.05 -1.43
N GLU A 101 -10.76 -2.36 -0.22
CA GLU A 101 -11.59 -2.36 0.99
C GLU A 101 -11.31 -1.16 1.91
N THR A 102 -10.35 -0.29 1.54
CA THR A 102 -9.98 0.89 2.34
C THR A 102 -9.95 2.16 1.48
N PRO A 103 -9.95 3.37 2.10
CA PRO A 103 -9.78 4.63 1.38
C PRO A 103 -8.47 4.74 0.59
N LEU A 104 -7.48 3.88 0.85
CA LEU A 104 -6.21 3.89 0.14
C LEU A 104 -6.40 3.82 -1.38
N GLY A 105 -7.29 2.96 -1.86
CA GLY A 105 -7.49 2.80 -3.30
C GLY A 105 -8.01 4.04 -4.01
N GLY A 106 -9.02 4.69 -3.43
CA GLY A 106 -9.54 5.96 -3.93
C GLY A 106 -8.47 7.04 -3.90
N ALA A 107 -7.69 7.08 -2.81
CA ALA A 107 -6.61 8.04 -2.64
C ALA A 107 -5.45 7.84 -3.64
N VAL A 108 -5.05 6.60 -3.92
CA VAL A 108 -4.05 6.28 -4.97
C VAL A 108 -4.54 6.80 -6.33
N ARG A 109 -5.80 6.48 -6.70
CA ARG A 109 -6.37 6.95 -7.97
C ARG A 109 -6.43 8.48 -8.07
N ALA A 110 -6.74 9.15 -6.96
CA ALA A 110 -6.81 10.60 -6.90
C ALA A 110 -5.43 11.28 -7.06
N LEU A 111 -4.36 10.65 -6.54
CA LEU A 111 -3.02 11.25 -6.51
C LEU A 111 -2.15 10.83 -7.70
N LEU A 112 -2.42 9.69 -8.33
CA LEU A 112 -1.66 9.15 -9.44
C LEU A 112 -1.45 10.13 -10.62
N PRO A 113 -2.44 10.96 -11.04
CA PRO A 113 -2.23 11.96 -12.10
C PRO A 113 -1.17 13.02 -11.75
N TYR A 114 -0.84 13.17 -10.47
CA TYR A 114 0.12 14.15 -9.93
C TYR A 114 1.44 13.51 -9.54
N ARG A 115 1.74 12.30 -10.03
CA ARG A 115 2.95 11.53 -9.70
C ARG A 115 4.27 12.25 -9.98
N ASP A 116 4.27 13.26 -10.84
CA ASP A 116 5.47 14.03 -11.18
C ASP A 116 5.73 15.19 -10.20
N LEU A 117 4.80 15.47 -9.26
CA LEU A 117 5.04 16.42 -8.19
C LEU A 117 6.05 15.82 -7.19
N PRO A 118 7.10 16.54 -6.75
CA PRO A 118 8.18 15.96 -5.95
C PRO A 118 7.74 15.10 -4.75
N PRO A 119 6.88 15.55 -3.82
CA PRO A 119 6.47 14.73 -2.68
C PRO A 119 5.64 13.49 -3.07
N VAL A 120 5.00 13.50 -4.24
CA VAL A 120 4.22 12.38 -4.76
C VAL A 120 5.13 11.39 -5.51
N ALA A 121 6.10 11.91 -6.26
CA ALA A 121 7.12 11.12 -6.94
C ALA A 121 7.94 10.31 -5.94
N ASP A 122 8.46 10.97 -4.91
CA ASP A 122 9.25 10.34 -3.85
C ASP A 122 8.44 9.25 -3.14
N LEU A 123 7.18 9.56 -2.80
CA LEU A 123 6.27 8.59 -2.21
C LEU A 123 6.10 7.32 -3.06
N PHE A 124 5.76 7.46 -4.34
CA PHE A 124 5.51 6.29 -5.18
C PHE A 124 6.77 5.48 -5.42
N ALA A 125 7.93 6.14 -5.55
CA ALA A 125 9.22 5.47 -5.64
C ALA A 125 9.54 4.67 -4.37
N ASP A 126 9.34 5.27 -3.19
CA ASP A 126 9.56 4.59 -1.90
C ASP A 126 8.64 3.37 -1.74
N VAL A 127 7.35 3.53 -2.04
CA VAL A 127 6.35 2.46 -1.95
C VAL A 127 6.67 1.32 -2.93
N GLU A 128 7.05 1.65 -4.17
CA GLU A 128 7.46 0.64 -5.14
C GLU A 128 8.69 -0.14 -4.66
N ASN A 129 9.70 0.57 -4.15
CA ASN A 129 10.92 -0.04 -3.63
C ASN A 129 10.64 -0.98 -2.44
N GLU A 130 9.80 -0.54 -1.49
CA GLU A 130 9.39 -1.34 -0.33
C GLU A 130 8.62 -2.59 -0.75
N GLN A 131 7.65 -2.46 -1.66
CA GLN A 131 6.89 -3.60 -2.19
C GLN A 131 7.81 -4.59 -2.89
N ARG A 132 8.67 -4.11 -3.81
CA ARG A 132 9.64 -4.96 -4.53
C ARG A 132 10.56 -5.70 -3.57
N LEU A 133 11.00 -5.06 -2.49
CA LEU A 133 11.84 -5.71 -1.49
C LEU A 133 11.16 -6.94 -0.87
N VAL A 134 9.87 -6.85 -0.53
CA VAL A 134 9.10 -7.99 0.02
C VAL A 134 9.04 -9.12 -1.00
N PHE A 135 8.71 -8.84 -2.26
CA PHE A 135 8.65 -9.90 -3.28
C PHE A 135 10.04 -10.51 -3.57
N ARG A 136 11.11 -9.72 -3.59
CA ARG A 136 12.48 -10.24 -3.71
C ARG A 136 12.80 -11.21 -2.58
N GLN A 137 12.39 -10.92 -1.35
CA GLN A 137 12.58 -11.82 -0.21
C GLN A 137 11.81 -13.14 -0.35
N ILE A 138 10.71 -13.17 -1.10
CA ILE A 138 9.95 -14.39 -1.42
C ILE A 138 10.69 -15.23 -2.47
N PHE A 139 11.27 -14.59 -3.48
CA PHE A 139 11.93 -15.29 -4.59
C PHE A 139 13.39 -15.68 -4.34
N ILE A 140 14.08 -15.04 -3.40
CA ILE A 140 15.51 -15.30 -3.15
C ILE A 140 15.76 -16.74 -2.67
N ALA A 141 16.82 -17.37 -3.20
CA ALA A 141 17.17 -18.76 -2.95
C ALA A 141 16.09 -19.77 -3.38
N THR A 142 15.30 -19.42 -4.40
CA THR A 142 14.30 -20.31 -5.02
C THR A 142 14.65 -20.57 -6.49
N ALA A 143 13.99 -21.55 -7.11
CA ALA A 143 14.15 -21.81 -8.54
C ALA A 143 13.68 -20.65 -9.45
N PHE A 144 13.01 -19.63 -8.90
CA PHE A 144 12.43 -18.51 -9.63
C PHE A 144 13.26 -17.22 -9.55
N GLU A 145 14.43 -17.28 -8.91
CA GLU A 145 15.28 -16.11 -8.62
C GLU A 145 15.76 -15.41 -9.91
N SER A 146 16.11 -16.17 -10.95
CA SER A 146 16.73 -15.65 -12.18
C SER A 146 15.89 -14.61 -12.94
N ASP A 147 14.55 -14.68 -12.82
CA ASP A 147 13.64 -13.73 -13.47
C ASP A 147 12.71 -13.04 -12.46
N MET A 148 13.13 -12.93 -11.19
CA MET A 148 12.25 -12.43 -10.13
C MET A 148 11.69 -11.03 -10.42
N GLU A 149 12.48 -10.12 -11.00
CA GLU A 149 12.01 -8.77 -11.31
C GLU A 149 10.87 -8.78 -12.33
N THR A 150 11.00 -9.57 -13.40
CA THR A 150 9.94 -9.72 -14.41
C THR A 150 8.71 -10.39 -13.81
N ARG A 151 8.90 -11.37 -12.91
CA ARG A 151 7.78 -11.99 -12.19
C ARG A 151 7.04 -10.99 -11.30
N ILE A 152 7.77 -10.12 -10.61
CA ILE A 152 7.21 -9.03 -9.81
C ILE A 152 6.43 -8.05 -10.69
N ASP A 153 7.00 -7.64 -11.82
CA ASP A 153 6.35 -6.74 -12.77
C ASP A 153 5.04 -7.33 -13.31
N LEU A 154 5.00 -8.62 -13.60
CA LEU A 154 3.79 -9.30 -14.07
C LEU A 154 2.70 -9.36 -12.99
N LEU A 155 3.07 -9.67 -11.74
CA LEU A 155 2.12 -9.75 -10.62
C LEU A 155 1.55 -8.39 -10.25
N LEU A 156 2.42 -7.40 -10.02
CA LEU A 156 2.00 -6.03 -9.70
C LEU A 156 1.32 -5.37 -10.89
N GLY A 157 1.81 -5.61 -12.10
CA GLY A 157 1.24 -5.12 -13.35
C GLY A 157 -0.21 -5.57 -13.52
N LEU A 158 -0.53 -6.84 -13.24
CA LEU A 158 -1.92 -7.31 -13.27
C LEU A 158 -2.81 -6.53 -12.29
N ILE A 159 -2.38 -6.42 -11.04
CA ILE A 159 -3.15 -5.74 -9.98
C ILE A 159 -3.38 -4.28 -10.37
N TYR A 160 -2.31 -3.55 -10.66
CA TYR A 160 -2.39 -2.13 -10.98
C TYR A 160 -3.12 -1.86 -12.29
N PHE A 161 -2.97 -2.71 -13.31
CA PHE A 161 -3.71 -2.56 -14.55
C PHE A 161 -5.21 -2.75 -14.34
N ARG A 162 -5.63 -3.79 -13.61
CA ARG A 162 -7.04 -3.99 -13.29
C ARG A 162 -7.59 -2.85 -12.44
N PHE A 163 -6.86 -2.50 -11.39
CA PHE A 163 -7.33 -1.54 -10.40
C PHE A 163 -7.32 -0.07 -10.89
N LEU A 164 -6.28 0.35 -11.60
CA LEU A 164 -6.08 1.75 -12.01
C LEU A 164 -6.55 2.05 -13.42
N ILE A 165 -6.41 1.09 -14.35
CA ILE A 165 -6.72 1.30 -15.77
C ILE A 165 -8.11 0.76 -16.11
N ARG A 166 -8.43 -0.48 -15.69
CA ARG A 166 -9.75 -1.07 -15.93
C ARG A 166 -10.80 -0.59 -14.92
N LEU A 167 -10.36 -0.09 -13.76
CA LEU A 167 -11.23 0.25 -12.63
C LEU A 167 -12.12 -0.94 -12.21
N GLU A 168 -11.56 -2.14 -12.33
CA GLU A 168 -12.23 -3.39 -12.00
C GLU A 168 -11.60 -3.98 -10.74
N ASP A 169 -12.42 -4.74 -10.02
CA ASP A 169 -11.95 -5.51 -8.89
C ASP A 169 -11.01 -6.65 -9.33
N VAL A 170 -10.02 -6.93 -8.49
CA VAL A 170 -9.12 -8.09 -8.61
C VAL A 170 -9.67 -9.18 -7.71
N THR A 171 -9.98 -10.33 -8.28
CA THR A 171 -10.55 -11.47 -7.54
C THR A 171 -9.45 -12.40 -7.00
N ALA A 172 -9.76 -13.14 -5.93
CA ALA A 172 -8.84 -14.16 -5.40
C ALA A 172 -8.45 -15.21 -6.46
N THR A 173 -9.38 -15.61 -7.32
CA THR A 173 -9.12 -16.54 -8.42
C THR A 173 -8.15 -15.98 -9.47
N GLU A 174 -8.20 -14.67 -9.74
CA GLU A 174 -7.22 -14.03 -10.65
C GLU A 174 -5.83 -13.98 -10.02
N ILE A 175 -5.74 -13.68 -8.72
CA ILE A 175 -4.47 -13.72 -7.96
C ILE A 175 -3.87 -15.13 -8.04
N GLU A 176 -4.66 -16.17 -7.74
CA GLU A 176 -4.19 -17.55 -7.81
C GLU A 176 -3.70 -17.93 -9.22
N ARG A 177 -4.49 -17.62 -10.26
CA ARG A 177 -4.10 -17.90 -11.65
C ARG A 177 -2.81 -17.17 -12.03
N ALA A 178 -2.64 -15.92 -11.62
CA ALA A 178 -1.43 -15.16 -11.87
C ALA A 178 -0.21 -15.80 -11.21
N ILE A 179 -0.33 -16.26 -9.96
CA ILE A 179 0.72 -17.00 -9.25
C ILE A 179 1.08 -18.28 -10.02
N TYR A 180 0.08 -19.09 -10.42
CA TYR A 180 0.33 -20.30 -11.19
C TYR A 180 1.11 -20.01 -12.48
N LEU A 181 0.69 -19.01 -13.26
CA LEU A 181 1.36 -18.63 -14.50
C LEU A 181 2.79 -18.12 -14.27
N VAL A 182 3.00 -17.28 -13.26
CA VAL A 182 4.31 -16.68 -12.95
C VAL A 182 5.32 -17.70 -12.42
N LEU A 183 4.83 -18.72 -11.70
CA LEU A 183 5.63 -19.84 -11.22
C LEU A 183 5.77 -20.97 -12.27
N GLY A 184 5.22 -20.81 -13.48
CA GLY A 184 5.27 -21.86 -14.51
C GLY A 184 4.51 -23.13 -14.15
N LEU A 185 3.52 -23.02 -13.25
CA LEU A 185 2.68 -24.10 -12.77
C LEU A 185 1.38 -24.18 -13.58
N VAL A 186 0.84 -25.38 -13.73
CA VAL A 186 -0.47 -25.57 -14.37
C VAL A 186 -1.58 -25.30 -13.34
N PRO A 187 -2.49 -24.32 -13.57
CA PRO A 187 -3.57 -24.05 -12.63
C PRO A 187 -4.53 -25.26 -12.55
N PRO A 188 -5.04 -25.61 -11.34
CA PRO A 188 -5.96 -26.72 -11.17
C PRO A 188 -7.25 -26.47 -11.95
N ARG A 189 -7.76 -27.51 -12.64
CA ARG A 189 -8.99 -27.43 -13.47
C ARG A 189 -10.25 -27.06 -12.66
N ASN A 190 -10.25 -27.34 -11.35
CA ASN A 190 -11.25 -26.92 -10.38
C ASN A 190 -10.54 -26.42 -9.10
N PRO A 191 -10.60 -25.13 -8.75
CA PRO A 191 -10.09 -24.66 -7.46
C PRO A 191 -10.96 -25.24 -6.34
N VAL A 192 -10.40 -26.15 -5.55
CA VAL A 192 -11.08 -26.77 -4.40
C VAL A 192 -10.95 -25.84 -3.19
N GLN A 193 -12.00 -25.74 -2.37
CA GLN A 193 -11.95 -25.14 -1.02
C GLN A 193 -11.09 -26.03 -0.10
N GLY A 194 -9.76 -25.89 -0.19
CA GLY A 194 -8.73 -26.62 0.56
C GLY A 194 -7.38 -25.92 0.36
N PRO A 195 -6.27 -26.31 1.03
CA PRO A 195 -5.02 -25.57 0.94
C PRO A 195 -4.59 -25.44 -0.53
N ALA A 196 -4.60 -24.20 -1.03
CA ALA A 196 -4.72 -23.85 -2.44
C ALA A 196 -3.48 -24.15 -3.29
N PHE A 197 -2.37 -24.54 -2.67
CA PHE A 197 -1.11 -24.84 -3.35
C PHE A 197 -0.52 -26.16 -2.81
N PRO A 198 -0.32 -27.18 -3.67
CA PRO A 198 0.37 -28.39 -3.26
C PRO A 198 1.83 -28.05 -2.91
N GLY A 199 2.30 -28.59 -1.77
CA GLY A 199 3.55 -28.21 -1.11
C GLY A 199 4.76 -28.11 -2.04
N MET A 200 5.25 -26.88 -2.16
CA MET A 200 6.62 -26.48 -2.45
C MET A 200 6.86 -25.09 -1.87
#